data_AF-A0A6D2XRV6-F1
#
_entry.id   AF-A0A6D2XRV6-F1
#
_cell.length_a   1.000
_cell.length_b   1.000
_cell.length_c   1.000
_cell.angle_alpha   90.00
_cell.angle_beta   90.00
_cell.angle_gamma   90.00
#
_symmetry.space_group_name_H-M   'P 1'
#
loop_
_entity.id
_entity.type
_entity.pdbx_description
1 polymer ?
#
loop_
_entity_poly.entity_id
_entity_poly.type
_entity_poly.pdbx_seq_one_letter_code
_entity_poly.pdbx_strand_id
1 'polypeptide(L)'
;MRGSVECSWGWGHCAPSPLLLWTLLLFAAPFGLLGEKTRQVSLEVIPNWLGPLQNLLHIRAVGTNSTLHYVWSSLGPLAVVMVATNTPHSTLSVNWSLLLSPEPDGGLMVLPKDSIQFSSALVFTRGSCC
;
A
#
# COMPACT_ATOMS: atom_id res chain seq x y z
N MET A 1 34.66 7.01 -67.67
CA MET A 1 33.47 7.91 -67.65
C MET A 1 32.43 7.27 -66.75
N ARG A 2 32.35 7.75 -65.50
CA ARG A 2 31.20 8.41 -64.87
C ARG A 2 30.07 7.47 -64.44
N GLY A 3 29.96 7.30 -63.12
CA GLY A 3 28.84 6.71 -62.39
C GLY A 3 29.03 6.96 -60.89
N SER A 4 28.83 8.20 -60.47
CA SER A 4 28.77 8.58 -59.06
C SER A 4 27.43 8.13 -58.48
N VAL A 5 27.46 7.43 -57.34
CA VAL A 5 26.31 7.29 -56.45
C VAL A 5 26.82 7.62 -55.05
N GLU A 6 26.74 8.89 -54.69
CA GLU A 6 26.84 9.33 -53.30
C GLU A 6 25.51 9.02 -52.61
N CYS A 7 25.51 8.03 -51.71
CA CYS A 7 24.46 7.89 -50.71
C CYS A 7 24.63 9.01 -49.69
N SER A 8 23.87 10.09 -49.87
CA SER A 8 23.71 11.13 -48.85
C SER A 8 22.97 10.54 -47.64
N TRP A 9 23.71 10.21 -46.59
CA TRP A 9 23.14 9.92 -45.27
C TRP A 9 22.73 11.24 -44.61
N GLY A 10 21.50 11.68 -44.86
CA GLY A 10 20.89 12.78 -44.13
C GLY A 10 20.68 12.38 -42.68
N TRP A 11 21.55 12.83 -41.79
CA TRP A 11 21.27 12.83 -40.35
C TRP A 11 20.18 13.87 -40.08
N GLY A 12 18.94 13.42 -40.07
CA GLY A 12 17.82 14.20 -39.55
C GLY A 12 18.02 14.39 -38.05
N HIS A 13 18.42 15.59 -37.63
CA HIS A 13 18.37 15.98 -36.24
C HIS A 13 16.90 16.04 -35.80
N CYS A 14 16.39 14.94 -35.27
CA CYS A 14 15.10 14.91 -34.57
C CYS A 14 15.24 15.71 -33.28
N ALA A 15 14.96 17.02 -33.33
CA ALA A 15 14.73 17.78 -32.12
C ALA A 15 13.49 17.18 -31.42
N PRO A 16 13.58 16.79 -30.14
CA PRO A 16 12.42 16.27 -29.42
C PRO A 16 11.36 17.37 -29.41
N SER A 17 10.15 17.05 -29.86
CA SER A 17 9.09 18.05 -29.97
C SER A 17 8.79 18.62 -28.56
N PRO A 18 8.52 19.94 -28.43
CA PRO A 18 8.18 20.54 -27.14
C PRO A 18 7.00 19.83 -26.46
N LEU A 19 6.08 19.29 -27.26
CA LEU A 19 4.92 18.51 -26.80
C LEU A 19 5.33 17.20 -26.12
N LEU A 20 6.40 16.54 -26.59
CA LEU A 20 6.94 15.32 -25.99
C LEU A 20 7.58 15.59 -24.62
N LEU A 21 8.19 16.78 -24.46
CA LEU A 21 8.71 17.23 -23.16
C LEU A 21 7.57 17.55 -22.19
N TRP A 22 6.48 18.17 -22.67
CA TRP A 22 5.30 18.45 -21.85
C TRP A 22 4.58 17.17 -21.41
N THR A 23 4.42 16.19 -22.30
CA THR A 23 3.86 14.90 -21.91
C THR A 23 4.77 14.15 -20.94
N LEU A 24 6.10 14.21 -21.10
CA LEU A 24 7.04 13.61 -20.15
C LEU A 24 6.99 14.27 -18.76
N LEU A 25 6.79 15.58 -18.68
CA LEU A 25 6.62 16.30 -17.41
C LEU A 25 5.28 15.96 -16.73
N LEU A 26 4.21 15.79 -17.49
CA LEU A 26 2.90 15.38 -16.99
C LEU A 26 2.85 13.89 -16.60
N PHE A 27 3.68 13.06 -17.24
CA PHE A 27 3.80 11.62 -16.98
C PHE A 27 5.01 11.27 -16.09
N ALA A 28 5.70 12.27 -15.54
CA ALA A 28 6.63 12.06 -14.45
C ALA A 28 5.80 11.55 -13.27
N ALA A 29 5.66 10.22 -13.20
CA ALA A 29 4.96 9.55 -12.13
C ALA A 29 5.50 10.12 -10.81
N PRO A 30 4.63 10.52 -9.88
CA PRO A 30 5.09 11.04 -8.61
C PRO A 30 6.07 10.01 -8.05
N PHE A 31 7.29 10.46 -7.76
CA PHE A 31 8.33 9.67 -7.10
C PHE A 31 7.85 9.04 -5.78
N GLY A 32 6.64 9.38 -5.30
CA GLY A 32 5.98 8.85 -4.12
C GLY A 32 5.63 7.35 -4.13
N LEU A 33 5.91 6.62 -5.21
CA LEU A 33 5.83 5.15 -5.25
C LEU A 33 7.17 4.44 -5.42
N LEU A 34 8.31 5.13 -5.25
CA LEU A 34 9.55 4.39 -4.96
C LEU A 34 9.43 3.84 -3.54
N GLY A 35 8.69 2.73 -3.42
CA GLY A 35 8.55 1.96 -2.21
C GLY A 35 9.94 1.68 -1.65
N GLU A 36 10.06 1.74 -0.34
CA GLU A 36 11.33 1.47 0.32
C GLU A 36 11.91 0.12 -0.10
N LYS A 37 13.22 0.12 -0.41
CA LYS A 37 13.94 -1.07 -0.87
C LYS A 37 13.83 -2.24 0.11
N THR A 38 13.72 -1.94 1.41
CA THR A 38 13.56 -2.94 2.48
C THR A 38 12.68 -2.37 3.58
N ARG A 39 11.96 -3.25 4.28
CA ARG A 39 11.18 -2.92 5.47
C ARG A 39 11.49 -3.93 6.56
N GLN A 40 11.55 -3.47 7.80
CA GLN A 40 11.62 -4.37 8.95
C GLN A 40 10.22 -4.89 9.26
N VAL A 41 10.04 -6.20 9.20
CA VAL A 41 8.71 -6.83 9.34
C VAL A 41 8.62 -7.56 10.67
N SER A 42 7.55 -7.28 11.42
CA SER A 42 7.15 -8.05 12.60
C SER A 42 5.75 -8.62 12.41
N LEU A 43 5.54 -9.82 12.94
CA LEU A 43 4.25 -10.52 12.94
C LEU A 43 3.88 -10.81 14.38
N GLU A 44 2.67 -10.41 14.78
CA GLU A 44 2.15 -10.60 16.13
C GLU A 44 0.72 -11.14 16.06
N VAL A 45 0.49 -12.27 16.72
CA VAL A 45 -0.88 -12.74 16.99
C VAL A 45 -1.37 -11.99 18.22
N ILE A 46 -2.43 -11.19 18.06
CA ILE A 46 -2.96 -10.37 19.14
C ILE A 46 -3.87 -11.26 19.99
N PRO A 47 -3.54 -11.50 21.27
CA PRO A 47 -4.35 -12.35 22.13
C PRO A 47 -5.59 -11.61 22.63
N ASN A 48 -6.71 -12.33 22.73
CA ASN A 48 -7.88 -11.90 23.50
C ASN A 48 -7.86 -12.58 24.87
N TRP A 49 -7.59 -11.82 25.94
CA TRP A 49 -7.55 -12.35 27.31
C TRP A 49 -8.93 -12.61 27.93
N LEU A 50 -10.00 -12.16 27.27
CA LEU A 50 -11.36 -12.15 27.82
C LEU A 50 -12.26 -13.27 27.27
N GLY A 51 -11.74 -14.21 26.47
CA GLY A 51 -12.59 -15.24 25.86
C GLY A 51 -11.82 -16.27 25.03
N PRO A 52 -12.52 -16.97 24.10
CA PRO A 52 -11.88 -17.89 23.17
C PRO A 52 -10.80 -17.17 22.36
N LEU A 53 -9.74 -17.90 21.98
CA LEU A 53 -8.71 -17.36 21.10
C LEU A 53 -9.36 -16.87 19.80
N GLN A 54 -9.21 -15.58 19.52
CA GLN A 54 -9.62 -14.98 18.26
C GLN A 54 -8.40 -14.84 17.35
N ASN A 55 -8.57 -15.19 16.08
CA ASN A 55 -7.49 -15.08 15.11
C ASN A 55 -7.41 -13.64 14.60
N LEU A 56 -6.52 -12.86 15.20
CA LEU A 56 -6.15 -11.53 14.76
C LEU A 56 -4.63 -11.46 14.65
N LEU A 57 -4.13 -11.39 13.41
CA LEU A 57 -2.71 -11.32 13.10
C LEU A 57 -2.37 -9.91 12.62
N HIS A 58 -1.47 -9.24 13.30
CA HIS A 58 -0.92 -7.97 12.87
C HIS A 58 0.45 -8.18 12.23
N ILE A 59 0.57 -7.72 10.99
CA ILE A 59 1.83 -7.60 10.28
C ILE A 59 2.18 -6.10 10.24
N ARG A 60 3.35 -5.76 10.76
CA ARG A 60 3.87 -4.39 10.77
C ARG A 60 5.16 -4.35 9.97
N ALA A 61 5.14 -3.63 8.85
CA ALA A 61 6.31 -3.44 7.99
C ALA A 61 6.80 -1.99 8.12
N VAL A 62 7.78 -1.80 9.00
CA VAL A 62 8.37 -0.49 9.32
C VAL A 62 9.39 -0.13 8.26
N GLY A 63 9.21 1.06 7.71
CA GLY A 63 10.14 1.74 6.85
C GLY A 63 10.83 2.91 7.56
N THR A 64 11.58 3.71 6.81
CA THR A 64 12.36 4.86 7.25
C THR A 64 11.42 5.97 7.69
N ASN A 65 10.40 6.26 6.88
CA ASN A 65 9.43 7.34 7.12
C ASN A 65 7.98 6.87 6.99
N SER A 66 7.75 5.56 7.00
CA SER A 66 6.40 5.00 6.79
C SER A 66 6.24 3.68 7.51
N THR A 67 5.00 3.32 7.84
CA THR A 67 4.68 1.97 8.29
C THR A 67 3.50 1.45 7.50
N LEU A 68 3.59 0.19 7.06
CA LEU A 68 2.45 -0.55 6.52
C LEU A 68 1.94 -1.50 7.61
N HIS A 69 0.64 -1.43 7.87
CA HIS A 69 -0.06 -2.33 8.77
C HIS A 69 -1.01 -3.21 7.95
N TYR A 70 -0.88 -4.52 8.11
CA TYR A 70 -1.86 -5.49 7.65
C TYR A 70 -2.46 -6.18 8.86
N VAL A 71 -3.77 -6.10 9.04
CA VAL A 71 -4.47 -6.78 10.13
C VAL A 71 -5.36 -7.85 9.51
N TRP A 72 -4.92 -9.09 9.63
CA TRP A 72 -5.65 -10.25 9.17
C TRP A 72 -6.57 -10.76 10.27
N SER A 73 -7.80 -11.09 9.91
CA SER A 73 -8.75 -11.63 10.86
C SER A 73 -9.64 -12.71 10.25
N SER A 74 -10.04 -13.66 11.09
CA SER A 74 -11.17 -14.56 10.84
C SER A 74 -12.34 -14.29 11.81
N LEU A 75 -12.44 -13.07 12.34
CA LEU A 75 -13.61 -12.58 13.07
C LEU A 75 -14.76 -12.36 12.06
N GLY A 76 -15.50 -13.42 11.74
CA GLY A 76 -16.48 -13.42 10.65
C GLY A 76 -15.86 -13.89 9.33
N PRO A 77 -16.16 -13.26 8.18
CA PRO A 77 -15.47 -13.55 6.93
C PRO A 77 -13.96 -13.32 7.06
N LEU A 78 -13.15 -14.09 6.34
CA LEU A 78 -11.72 -13.83 6.27
C LEU A 78 -11.51 -12.42 5.70
N ALA A 79 -10.77 -11.57 6.39
CA ALA A 79 -10.56 -10.19 5.98
C ALA A 79 -9.14 -9.72 6.30
N VAL A 80 -8.66 -8.75 5.53
CA VAL A 80 -7.45 -7.98 5.83
C VAL A 80 -7.75 -6.49 5.76
N VAL A 81 -7.40 -5.77 6.82
CA VAL A 81 -7.36 -4.31 6.85
C VAL A 81 -5.94 -3.86 6.53
N MET A 82 -5.80 -2.92 5.60
CA MET A 82 -4.53 -2.38 5.13
C MET A 82 -4.47 -0.89 5.49
N VAL A 83 -3.42 -0.47 6.20
CA VAL A 83 -3.20 0.93 6.57
C VAL A 83 -1.77 1.33 6.26
N ALA A 84 -1.59 2.49 5.63
CA ALA A 84 -0.27 3.09 5.43
C ALA A 84 -0.19 4.41 6.20
N THR A 85 0.91 4.60 6.95
CA THR A 85 1.19 5.81 7.71
C THR A 85 2.47 6.48 7.23
N ASN A 86 2.59 7.79 7.47
CA ASN A 86 3.79 8.59 7.18
C ASN A 86 4.77 8.68 8.37
N THR A 87 4.73 7.70 9.28
CA THR A 87 5.63 7.64 10.44
C THR A 87 6.09 6.21 10.70
N PRO A 88 7.35 5.99 11.12
CA PRO A 88 7.84 4.66 11.52
C PRO A 88 7.36 4.26 12.93
N HIS A 89 6.67 5.16 13.64
CA HIS A 89 6.28 4.98 15.04
C HIS A 89 4.79 4.65 15.23
N SER A 90 4.04 4.43 14.14
CA SER A 90 2.63 4.10 14.27
C SER A 90 2.43 2.70 14.85
N THR A 91 1.40 2.57 15.69
CA THR A 91 1.07 1.36 16.43
C THR A 91 -0.38 0.98 16.21
N LEU A 92 -0.67 -0.31 16.34
CA LEU A 92 -2.03 -0.83 16.33
C LEU A 92 -2.56 -0.85 17.77
N SER A 93 -3.76 -0.33 17.96
CA SER A 93 -4.52 -0.42 19.20
C SER A 93 -5.74 -1.28 18.97
N VAL A 94 -5.97 -2.24 19.87
CA VAL A 94 -7.10 -3.17 19.81
C VAL A 94 -7.86 -3.11 21.13
N ASN A 95 -9.14 -2.75 21.05
CA ASN A 95 -10.07 -2.86 22.15
C ASN A 95 -10.99 -4.06 21.88
N TRP A 96 -10.65 -5.21 22.48
CA TRP A 96 -11.37 -6.47 22.28
C TRP A 96 -12.84 -6.41 22.71
N SER A 97 -13.14 -5.76 23.83
CA SER A 97 -14.51 -5.64 24.32
C SER A 97 -15.38 -4.86 23.34
N LEU A 98 -14.85 -3.80 22.74
CA LEU A 98 -15.56 -3.00 21.73
C LEU A 98 -15.63 -3.73 20.39
N LEU A 99 -14.52 -4.32 19.93
CA LEU A 99 -14.42 -5.04 18.65
C LEU A 99 -15.39 -6.23 18.56
N LEU A 100 -15.72 -6.85 19.69
CA LEU A 100 -16.68 -7.97 19.78
C LEU A 100 -18.10 -7.52 20.15
N SER A 101 -18.33 -6.23 20.35
CA SER A 101 -19.65 -5.69 20.65
C SER A 101 -20.51 -5.52 19.39
N PRO A 102 -21.83 -5.28 19.53
CA PRO A 102 -22.69 -4.96 18.38
C PRO A 102 -22.29 -3.69 17.62
N GLU A 103 -21.48 -2.80 18.24
CA GLU A 103 -21.02 -1.53 17.70
C GLU A 103 -19.48 -1.51 17.69
N PRO A 104 -18.82 -2.21 16.73
CA PRO A 104 -17.38 -2.48 16.77
C PRO A 104 -16.49 -1.29 16.36
N ASP A 105 -17.09 -0.18 15.95
CA ASP A 105 -16.38 1.00 15.45
C ASP A 105 -15.39 1.55 16.50
N GLY A 106 -14.14 1.74 16.08
CA GLY A 106 -13.06 2.17 16.99
C GLY A 106 -12.45 1.03 17.83
N GLY A 107 -12.94 -0.21 17.72
CA GLY A 107 -12.33 -1.39 18.34
C GLY A 107 -10.95 -1.74 17.76
N LEU A 108 -10.66 -1.28 16.54
CA LEU A 108 -9.38 -1.45 15.85
C LEU A 108 -8.90 -0.11 15.31
N MET A 109 -7.77 0.39 15.80
CA MET A 109 -7.26 1.73 15.45
C MET A 109 -5.75 1.71 15.21
N VAL A 110 -5.30 2.42 14.17
CA VAL A 110 -3.87 2.74 14.01
C VAL A 110 -3.64 4.16 14.51
N LEU A 111 -2.65 4.33 15.39
CA LEU A 111 -2.31 5.60 16.01
C LEU A 111 -0.88 6.03 15.62
N PRO A 112 -0.63 7.35 15.51
CA PRO A 112 -1.60 8.44 15.62
C PRO A 112 -2.43 8.61 14.33
N LYS A 113 -3.70 9.01 14.46
CA LYS A 113 -4.69 8.94 13.35
C LYS A 113 -4.37 9.88 12.19
N ASP A 114 -3.80 11.04 12.49
CA ASP A 114 -3.33 12.06 11.54
C ASP A 114 -2.17 11.59 10.66
N SER A 115 -1.45 10.53 11.08
CA SER A 115 -0.38 9.94 10.26
C SER A 115 -0.89 9.06 9.12
N ILE A 116 -2.17 8.68 9.11
CA ILE A 116 -2.75 7.74 8.14
C ILE A 116 -2.84 8.42 6.77
N GLN A 117 -2.17 7.85 5.78
CA GLN A 117 -2.20 8.29 4.37
C GLN A 117 -3.15 7.46 3.52
N PHE A 118 -3.38 6.20 3.92
CA PHE A 118 -4.27 5.27 3.22
C PHE A 118 -4.86 4.28 4.20
N SER A 119 -6.14 3.95 4.03
CA SER A 119 -6.81 2.85 4.70
C SER A 119 -7.79 2.17 3.75
N SER A 120 -7.81 0.84 3.75
CA SER A 120 -8.77 0.03 3.00
C SER A 120 -8.91 -1.35 3.62
N ALA A 121 -9.89 -2.12 3.18
CA ALA A 121 -10.10 -3.50 3.60
C ALA A 121 -10.40 -4.39 2.39
N LEU A 122 -9.91 -5.63 2.46
CA LEU A 122 -10.29 -6.69 1.55
C LEU A 122 -10.99 -7.78 2.35
N VAL A 123 -12.21 -8.12 1.94
CA VAL A 123 -13.03 -9.15 2.59
C VAL A 123 -13.23 -10.30 1.61
N PHE A 124 -12.89 -11.51 2.05
CA PHE A 124 -13.06 -12.74 1.29
C PHE A 124 -14.44 -13.34 1.62
N THR A 125 -15.43 -12.97 0.82
CA THR A 125 -16.78 -13.56 0.89
C THR A 125 -16.88 -14.77 -0.04
N ARG A 126 -17.70 -15.75 0.33
CA ARG A 126 -18.02 -16.86 -0.58
C ARG A 126 -18.85 -16.31 -1.74
N GLY A 127 -18.50 -16.67 -2.97
CA GLY A 127 -19.42 -16.49 -4.11
C GLY A 127 -20.59 -17.46 -3.93
N SER A 128 -21.81 -16.94 -3.88
CA SER A 128 -22.99 -17.75 -4.10
C SER A 128 -22.99 -18.18 -5.56
N CYS A 129 -22.82 -19.48 -5.85
CA CYS A 129 -23.30 -20.01 -7.12
C CYS A 129 -24.82 -19.88 -7.09
N CYS A 130 -25.36 -19.01 -7.96
CA CYS A 130 -26.77 -18.97 -8.29
C CYS A 130 -27.08 -20.04 -9.33
#